data_AF-A0A0G1CL91-F1
#
_entry.id   AF-A0A0G1CL91-F1
#
_cell.length_a   1.000
_cell.length_b   1.000
_cell.length_c   1.000
_cell.angle_alpha   90.00
_cell.angle_beta   90.00
_cell.angle_gamma   90.00
#
_symmetry.space_group_name_H-M   'P 1'
#
loop_
_entity.id
_entity.type
_entity.pdbx_description
1 polymer ?
#
loop_
_entity_poly.entity_id
_entity_poly.type
_entity_poly.pdbx_seq_one_letter_code
_entity_poly.pdbx_strand_id
1 'polypeptide(L)'
;MNVEEKVERLRERLSEQRKKLEEASFEKGLAAEENKDLRENFAYDYWVSQEQLVTARIFATLKEIEHLTKKPEKKIIKKSKAVPVERVKYLPKKKWL
;
A
#
# COMPACT_ATOMS: atom_id res chain seq x y z
N MET A 1 0.15 -23.46 14.56
CA MET A 1 1.24 -22.53 14.20
C MET A 1 1.01 -21.23 14.95
N ASN A 2 1.93 -20.90 15.85
CA ASN A 2 1.89 -19.69 16.69
C ASN A 2 1.96 -18.42 15.80
N VAL A 3 1.44 -17.29 16.29
CA VAL A 3 1.52 -16.00 15.58
C VAL A 3 2.99 -15.61 15.36
N GLU A 4 3.85 -15.89 16.34
CA GLU A 4 5.29 -15.64 16.24
C GLU A 4 5.94 -16.47 15.12
N GLU A 5 5.62 -17.76 15.01
CA GLU A 5 6.09 -18.62 13.91
C GLU A 5 5.60 -18.13 12.54
N LYS A 6 4.37 -17.61 12.46
CA LYS A 6 3.83 -17.01 11.23
C LYS A 6 4.63 -15.76 10.84
N VAL A 7 4.85 -14.86 11.78
CA VAL A 7 5.61 -13.63 11.55
C VAL A 7 7.04 -13.94 11.12
N GLU A 8 7.68 -14.95 11.73
CA GLU A 8 9.05 -15.33 11.37
C GLU A 8 9.13 -15.86 9.93
N ARG A 9 8.22 -16.73 9.51
CA ARG A 9 8.13 -17.17 8.11
C ARG A 9 7.88 -16.01 7.14
N LEU A 10 7.07 -15.03 7.53
CA LEU A 10 6.84 -13.84 6.71
C LEU A 10 8.10 -12.96 6.61
N ARG A 11 8.93 -12.90 7.65
CA ARG A 11 10.23 -12.22 7.63
C ARG A 11 11.24 -12.94 6.74
N GLU A 12 11.32 -14.27 6.82
CA GLU A 12 12.14 -15.08 5.91
C GLU A 12 11.74 -14.82 4.45
N ARG A 13 10.43 -14.88 4.16
CA ARG A 13 9.88 -14.57 2.83
C ARG A 13 10.19 -13.14 2.40
N LEU A 14 10.11 -12.17 3.31
CA LEU A 14 10.45 -10.77 3.03
C LEU A 14 11.94 -10.62 2.68
N SER A 15 12.82 -11.34 3.37
CA SER A 15 14.26 -11.37 3.09
C SER A 15 14.53 -11.91 1.68
N GLU A 16 13.91 -13.02 1.31
CA GLU A 16 14.01 -13.58 -0.05
C GLU A 16 13.47 -12.63 -1.11
N GLN A 17 12.34 -11.98 -0.86
CA GLN A 17 11.75 -11.00 -1.78
C GLN A 17 12.67 -9.80 -1.98
N ARG A 18 13.36 -9.33 -0.92
CA ARG A 18 14.34 -8.24 -1.04
C ARG A 18 15.56 -8.63 -1.87
N LYS A 19 16.07 -9.85 -1.71
CA LYS A 19 17.15 -10.37 -2.57
C LYS A 19 16.74 -10.39 -4.05
N LYS A 20 15.52 -10.86 -4.34
CA LYS A 20 14.97 -10.85 -5.70
C LYS A 20 14.78 -9.45 -6.27
N LEU A 21 14.46 -8.47 -5.42
CA LEU A 21 14.36 -7.07 -5.84
C LEU A 21 15.73 -6.51 -6.22
N GLU A 22 16.76 -6.80 -5.42
CA GLU A 22 18.14 -6.41 -5.68
C GLU A 22 18.66 -7.02 -6.99
N GLU A 23 18.41 -8.31 -7.21
CA GLU A 23 18.74 -9.01 -8.46
C GLU A 23 18.03 -8.37 -9.67
N ALA A 24 16.71 -8.17 -9.59
CA ALA A 24 15.96 -7.54 -10.68
C ALA A 24 16.44 -6.10 -10.96
N SER A 25 16.80 -5.34 -9.93
CA SER A 25 17.35 -4.00 -10.08
C SER A 25 18.73 -4.01 -10.73
N PHE A 26 19.58 -4.99 -10.39
CA PHE A 26 20.90 -5.16 -10.98
C PHE A 26 20.79 -5.53 -12.47
N GLU A 27 20.01 -6.55 -12.79
CA GLU A 27 19.81 -7.03 -14.16
C GLU A 27 19.15 -5.97 -15.06
N LYS A 28 18.21 -5.19 -14.52
CA LYS A 28 17.66 -4.02 -15.22
C LYS A 28 18.76 -3.02 -15.59
N GLY A 29 19.68 -2.76 -14.66
CA GLY A 29 20.82 -1.86 -14.89
C GLY A 29 21.75 -2.38 -15.97
N LEU A 30 22.08 -3.68 -15.92
CA LEU A 30 22.92 -4.35 -16.92
C LEU A 30 22.27 -4.30 -18.31
N ALA A 31 20.98 -4.65 -18.39
CA ALA A 31 20.23 -4.58 -19.64
C ALA A 31 20.20 -3.15 -20.22
N ALA A 32 20.13 -2.12 -19.37
CA ALA A 32 20.17 -0.73 -19.81
C ALA A 32 21.54 -0.30 -20.34
N GLU A 33 22.63 -0.89 -19.84
CA GLU A 33 23.98 -0.62 -20.29
C GLU A 33 24.30 -1.32 -21.61
N GLU A 34 23.83 -2.56 -21.78
CA GLU A 34 24.07 -3.37 -22.98
C GLU A 34 23.35 -2.83 -24.23
N ASN A 35 22.22 -2.14 -24.07
CA ASN A 35 21.41 -1.64 -25.18
C ASN A 35 21.26 -0.11 -25.13
N LYS A 36 21.74 0.56 -26.18
CA LYS A 36 21.67 2.03 -26.32
C LYS A 36 20.26 2.57 -26.53
N ASP A 37 19.36 1.79 -27.12
CA ASP A 37 17.95 2.17 -27.26
C ASP A 37 17.08 1.37 -26.29
N LEU A 38 16.64 2.04 -25.23
CA LEU A 38 15.81 1.43 -24.19
C LEU A 38 14.38 1.16 -24.65
N ARG A 39 13.93 1.74 -25.77
CA ARG A 39 12.54 1.59 -26.23
C ARG A 39 12.24 0.23 -26.85
N GLU A 40 13.26 -0.45 -27.35
CA GLU A 40 13.15 -1.79 -27.95
C GLU A 40 13.87 -2.85 -27.10
N ASN A 41 14.24 -2.49 -25.87
CA ASN A 41 14.97 -3.37 -24.98
C ASN A 41 14.01 -4.24 -24.16
N PHE A 42 13.56 -5.34 -24.77
CA PHE A 42 12.68 -6.32 -24.13
C PHE A 42 13.22 -6.85 -22.79
N ALA A 43 14.55 -6.98 -22.65
CA ALA A 43 15.17 -7.42 -21.41
C ALA A 43 14.99 -6.37 -20.30
N TYR A 44 15.18 -5.09 -20.62
CA TYR A 44 14.93 -4.00 -19.69
C TYR A 44 13.46 -3.95 -19.25
N ASP A 45 12.52 -4.01 -20.19
CA ASP A 45 11.08 -3.97 -19.88
C ASP A 45 10.64 -5.15 -19.02
N TYR A 46 11.19 -6.35 -19.28
CA TYR A 46 10.97 -7.52 -18.46
C TYR A 46 11.43 -7.28 -17.01
N TRP A 47 12.66 -6.78 -16.82
CA TRP A 47 13.20 -6.54 -15.49
C TRP A 47 12.50 -5.42 -14.74
N VAL A 48 12.06 -4.36 -15.44
CA VAL A 48 11.15 -3.33 -14.88
C VAL A 48 9.87 -3.98 -14.36
N SER A 49 9.25 -4.87 -15.14
CA SER A 49 8.03 -5.56 -14.74
C SER A 49 8.25 -6.48 -13.54
N GLN A 50 9.39 -7.19 -13.49
CA GLN A 50 9.76 -8.03 -12.34
C GLN A 50 9.98 -7.20 -11.08
N GLU A 51 10.68 -6.07 -11.18
CA GLU A 51 10.93 -5.16 -10.07
C GLU A 51 9.62 -4.64 -9.45
N GLN A 52 8.67 -4.22 -10.30
CA GLN A 52 7.33 -3.77 -9.87
C GLN A 52 6.56 -4.90 -9.16
N LEU A 53 6.59 -6.10 -9.73
CA LEU A 53 5.89 -7.26 -9.19
C LEU A 53 6.48 -7.70 -7.84
N VAL A 54 7.80 -7.72 -7.70
CA VAL A 54 8.47 -8.04 -6.43
C VAL A 54 8.18 -6.97 -5.39
N THR A 55 8.21 -5.69 -5.77
CA THR A 55 7.85 -4.57 -4.88
C THR A 55 6.43 -4.69 -4.34
N ALA A 56 5.47 -5.03 -5.22
CA ALA A 56 4.08 -5.25 -4.81
C ALA A 56 3.96 -6.44 -3.82
N ARG A 57 4.72 -7.51 -4.05
CA ARG A 57 4.76 -8.67 -3.13
C ARG A 57 5.36 -8.29 -1.77
N ILE A 58 6.45 -7.53 -1.73
CA ILE A 58 7.05 -7.02 -0.50
C ILE A 58 6.02 -6.22 0.30
N PHE A 59 5.32 -5.31 -0.36
CA PHE A 59 4.29 -4.50 0.28
C PHE A 59 3.14 -5.34 0.85
N ALA A 60 2.70 -6.37 0.13
CA ALA A 60 1.69 -7.30 0.62
C ALA A 60 2.17 -8.07 1.87
N THR A 61 3.40 -8.59 1.85
CA THR A 61 4.03 -9.27 3.00
C THR A 61 4.13 -8.33 4.21
N LEU A 62 4.54 -7.07 4.00
CA LEU A 62 4.62 -6.08 5.08
C LEU A 62 3.24 -5.78 5.68
N LYS A 63 2.20 -5.63 4.86
CA LYS A 63 0.82 -5.47 5.33
C LYS A 63 0.33 -6.67 6.12
N GLU A 64 0.69 -7.88 5.70
CA GLU A 64 0.33 -9.10 6.42
C GLU A 64 1.00 -9.15 7.81
N ILE A 65 2.30 -8.81 7.88
CA ILE A 65 3.01 -8.68 9.16
C ILE A 65 2.36 -7.60 10.03
N GLU A 66 2.04 -6.43 9.47
CA GLU A 66 1.35 -5.36 10.20
C GLU A 66 0.01 -5.87 10.74
N HIS A 67 -0.80 -6.54 9.92
CA HIS A 67 -2.10 -7.05 10.36
C HIS A 67 -2.00 -8.04 11.52
N LEU A 68 -0.98 -8.91 11.51
CA LEU A 68 -0.74 -9.89 12.56
C LEU A 68 -0.18 -9.27 13.86
N THR A 69 0.55 -8.16 13.76
CA THR A 69 1.26 -7.54 14.90
C THR A 69 0.57 -6.31 15.48
N LYS A 70 -0.34 -5.68 14.71
CA LYS A 70 -1.02 -4.46 15.14
C LYS A 70 -2.03 -4.76 16.24
N LYS A 71 -1.79 -4.18 17.42
CA LYS A 71 -2.81 -4.15 18.48
C LYS A 71 -4.02 -3.35 17.99
N PRO A 72 -5.25 -3.79 18.30
CA PRO A 72 -6.45 -3.06 17.88
C PRO A 72 -6.42 -1.65 18.48
N GLU A 73 -6.29 -0.64 17.63
CA GLU A 73 -6.46 0.75 18.04
C GLU A 73 -7.94 0.96 18.41
N LYS A 74 -8.20 1.42 19.64
CA LYS A 74 -9.55 1.85 20.03
C LYS A 74 -9.95 2.99 19.10
N LYS A 75 -10.99 2.78 18.27
CA LYS A 75 -11.61 3.86 17.48
C LYS A 75 -11.95 5.02 18.42
N ILE A 76 -11.25 6.14 18.29
CA ILE A 76 -11.63 7.38 18.96
C ILE A 76 -12.87 7.89 18.24
N ILE A 77 -14.05 7.53 18.75
CA ILE A 77 -15.32 8.09 18.30
C ILE A 77 -15.31 9.56 18.74
N LYS A 78 -14.95 10.47 17.83
CA LYS A 78 -15.16 11.90 18.03
C LYS A 78 -16.67 12.10 18.15
N LYS A 79 -17.18 12.25 19.37
CA LYS A 79 -18.54 12.73 19.59
C LYS A 79 -18.61 14.15 19.00
N SER A 80 -19.16 14.29 17.80
CA SER A 80 -19.50 15.61 17.27
C SER A 80 -20.49 16.24 18.26
N LYS A 81 -20.10 17.32 18.93
CA LYS A 81 -21.07 18.16 19.63
C LYS A 81 -22.00 18.70 18.56
N ALA A 82 -23.23 18.17 18.50
CA ALA A 82 -24.26 18.73 17.65
C ALA A 82 -24.43 20.20 18.09
N VAL A 83 -24.09 21.13 17.19
CA VAL A 83 -24.42 22.54 17.40
C VAL A 83 -25.95 22.61 17.34
N PRO A 84 -26.64 23.09 18.38
CA PRO A 84 -28.09 23.25 18.30
C PRO A 84 -28.38 24.26 17.19
N VAL A 85 -29.01 23.80 16.11
CA VAL A 85 -29.47 24.67 15.03
C VAL A 85 -30.51 25.61 15.64
N GLU A 86 -30.21 26.91 15.68
CA GLU A 86 -31.18 27.92 16.06
C GLU A 86 -32.37 27.83 15.10
N ARG A 87 -33.55 27.48 15.64
CA ARG A 87 -34.77 27.45 14.85
C ARG A 87 -35.08 28.87 14.39
N VAL A 88 -34.94 29.12 13.10
CA VAL A 88 -35.29 30.39 12.46
C VAL A 88 -36.76 30.71 12.79
N LYS A 89 -36.97 31.74 13.60
CA LYS A 89 -38.29 32.12 14.15
C LYS A 89 -39.22 32.82 13.15
N TYR A 90 -38.75 33.13 11.95
CA TYR A 90 -39.46 33.93 10.97
C TYR A 90 -39.48 33.27 9.59
N LEU A 91 -40.31 32.25 9.43
CA LEU A 91 -40.79 31.81 8.11
C LEU A 91 -42.00 32.67 7.74
N PRO A 92 -41.97 33.43 6.62
CA PRO A 92 -43.13 34.20 6.19
C PRO A 92 -44.26 33.24 5.81
N LYS A 93 -45.33 33.23 6.60
CA LYS A 93 -46.59 32.55 6.27
C LYS A 93 -47.33 33.34 5.20
N LYS A 94 -46.83 33.37 3.97
CA LYS A 94 -47.66 33.78 2.82
C LYS A 94 -47.74 32.64 1.82
N LYS A 95 -48.95 32.08 1.82
CA LYS A 95 -49.50 31.10 0.90
C LYS A 95 -49.32 31.62 -0.52
N TRP A 96 -48.73 30.80 -1.39
CA TRP A 96 -48.85 31.01 -2.82
C TRP A 96 -50.29 30.62 -3.18
N LEU A 97 -51.04 31.57 -3.73
CA LEU A 97 -52.32 31.38 -4.41
C LEU A 97 -52.04 30.77 -5.79
#